data_AF-A0A7V2JHF2-F1
#
_entry.id   AF-A0A7V2JHF2-F1
#
_cell.length_a   1.000
_cell.length_b   1.000
_cell.length_c   1.000
_cell.angle_alpha   90.00
_cell.angle_beta   90.00
_cell.angle_gamma   90.00
#
_symmetry.space_group_name_H-M   'P 1'
#
loop_
_entity.id
_entity.type
_entity.pdbx_description
1 polymer ?
#
loop_
_entity_poly.entity_id
_entity_poly.type
_entity_poly.pdbx_seq_one_letter_code
_entity_poly.pdbx_strand_id
1 'polypeptide(L)' 'MAVASNLGFPRFGIKREWKKAVESFWKGKLDETELRTVADELMGRHWRMQSDAGLFATPVNDFSFYDHMLDMTALLGAVP' A
#
# COMPACT_ATOMS: atom_id res chain seq x y z
N MET A 1 27.85 -14.39 1.00
CA MET A 1 27.35 -13.01 1.22
C MET A 1 25.94 -13.13 1.78
N ALA A 2 25.63 -12.48 2.90
CA ALA A 2 24.28 -12.51 3.47
C ALA A 2 23.37 -11.50 2.73
N VAL A 3 22.09 -11.85 2.57
CA VAL A 3 21.10 -11.04 1.86
C VAL A 3 20.04 -10.55 2.84
N ALA A 4 19.67 -9.27 2.76
CA ALA A 4 18.60 -8.68 3.56
C ALA A 4 17.30 -8.54 2.73
N SER A 5 16.17 -8.88 3.33
CA SER A 5 14.82 -8.78 2.75
C SER A 5 13.78 -8.56 3.87
N ASN A 6 12.55 -8.20 3.49
CA ASN A 6 11.41 -8.16 4.40
C ASN A 6 10.15 -8.76 3.72
N LEU A 7 9.08 -8.95 4.50
CA LEU A 7 7.83 -9.60 4.05
C LEU A 7 6.71 -8.59 3.71
N GLY A 8 6.93 -7.31 3.94
CA GLY A 8 5.90 -6.27 3.80
C GLY A 8 6.30 -4.96 4.47
N PHE A 9 5.65 -3.88 4.07
CA PHE A 9 5.93 -2.53 4.54
C PHE A 9 4.65 -1.81 5.02
N PRO A 10 4.70 -0.99 6.10
CA PRO A 10 3.53 -0.27 6.58
C PRO A 10 2.94 0.70 5.53
N ARG A 11 1.71 0.44 5.10
CA ARG A 11 0.99 1.23 4.08
C ARG A 11 0.57 2.65 4.47
N PHE A 12 0.59 2.99 5.76
CA PHE A 12 -0.07 4.22 6.25
C PHE A 12 0.60 5.53 5.83
N GLY A 13 1.89 5.50 5.52
CA GLY A 13 2.73 6.68 5.40
C GLY A 13 3.07 7.32 6.76
N ILE A 14 4.14 8.12 6.79
CA ILE A 14 4.73 8.71 8.01
C ILE A 14 3.74 9.59 8.79
N LYS A 15 2.81 10.25 8.08
CA LYS A 15 1.80 11.17 8.63
C LYS A 15 0.37 10.62 8.50
N ARG A 16 0.23 9.30 8.39
CA ARG A 16 -1.04 8.59 8.16
C ARG A 16 -1.77 9.10 6.92
N GLU A 17 -1.02 9.43 5.87
CA GLU A 17 -1.54 9.90 4.58
C GLU A 17 -2.61 8.94 4.04
N TRP A 18 -2.37 7.63 4.11
CA TRP A 18 -3.32 6.64 3.61
C TRP A 18 -4.66 6.67 4.34
N LYS A 19 -4.63 6.74 5.68
CA LYS A 19 -5.85 6.83 6.50
C LYS A 19 -6.69 8.04 6.10
N LYS A 20 -6.04 9.20 5.91
CA LYS A 20 -6.71 10.45 5.55
C LYS A 20 -7.33 10.37 4.16
N ALA A 21 -6.63 9.78 3.20
CA ALA A 21 -7.13 9.63 1.84
C ALA A 21 -8.37 8.72 1.78
N VAL A 22 -8.28 7.54 2.40
CA VAL A 22 -9.39 6.58 2.46
C VAL A 22 -10.61 7.18 3.18
N GLU A 23 -10.41 7.85 4.33
CA GLU A 23 -11.52 8.51 5.02
C GLU A 23 -12.14 9.67 4.22
N SER A 24 -11.33 10.38 3.42
CA SER A 24 -11.84 11.46 2.56
C SER A 24 -12.63 10.90 1.38
N PHE A 25 -12.18 9.78 0.81
CA PHE A 25 -12.88 9.05 -0.24
C PHE A 25 -14.25 8.56 0.25
N TRP A 26 -14.31 7.93 1.43
CA TRP A 26 -15.60 7.51 2.01
C TRP A 26 -16.55 8.66 2.33
N LYS A 27 -16.01 9.85 2.60
CA LYS A 27 -16.81 11.08 2.80
C LYS A 27 -17.22 11.76 1.48
N GLY A 28 -16.85 11.20 0.32
CA GLY A 28 -17.10 11.77 -1.00
C GLY A 28 -16.32 13.07 -1.26
N LYS A 29 -15.24 13.33 -0.53
CA LYS A 29 -14.41 14.54 -0.64
C LYS A 29 -13.17 14.35 -1.53
N LEU A 30 -12.94 13.11 -1.95
CA LEU A 30 -11.80 12.68 -2.72
C LEU A 30 -12.31 11.61 -3.70
N ASP A 31 -11.98 11.73 -4.98
CA ASP A 31 -12.45 10.78 -5.99
C ASP A 31 -11.53 9.55 -6.11
N GLU A 32 -11.93 8.58 -6.94
CA GLU A 32 -11.15 7.35 -7.12
C GLU A 32 -9.77 7.61 -7.75
N THR A 33 -9.67 8.57 -8.67
CA THR A 33 -8.42 8.92 -9.35
C THR A 33 -7.43 9.53 -8.37
N GLU A 34 -7.91 10.44 -7.52
CA GLU A 34 -7.14 11.04 -6.44
C GLU A 34 -6.71 9.97 -5.41
N LEU A 35 -7.60 9.03 -5.06
CA LEU A 35 -7.28 7.95 -4.11
C LEU A 35 -6.15 7.06 -4.64
N ARG A 36 -6.24 6.67 -5.91
CA ARG A 36 -5.23 5.86 -6.60
C ARG A 36 -3.91 6.60 -6.69
N THR A 37 -3.95 7.90 -7.00
CA THR A 37 -2.75 8.75 -7.02
C THR A 37 -2.02 8.74 -5.67
N VAL A 38 -2.75 8.91 -4.56
CA VAL A 38 -2.16 8.85 -3.22
C VAL A 38 -1.57 7.46 -2.92
N ALA A 39 -2.23 6.39 -3.36
CA ALA A 39 -1.71 5.03 -3.22
C ALA A 39 -0.39 4.85 -3.99
N ASP A 40 -0.33 5.28 -5.25
CA ASP A 40 0.86 5.17 -6.11
C ASP A 40 2.05 5.96 -5.55
N GLU A 41 1.79 7.18 -5.05
CA GLU A 41 2.82 7.99 -4.39
C GLU A 41 3.36 7.33 -3.11
N LEU A 42 2.49 6.70 -2.32
CA LEU A 42 2.90 5.98 -1.12
C LEU A 42 3.73 4.75 -1.46
N MET A 43 3.25 3.91 -2.38
CA MET A 43 3.99 2.71 -2.83
C MET A 43 5.35 3.08 -3.40
N GLY A 44 5.41 4.09 -4.28
CA GLY A 44 6.67 4.58 -4.85
C GLY A 44 7.66 5.07 -3.79
N ARG A 45 7.20 5.81 -2.77
CA ARG A 45 8.05 6.24 -1.65
C ARG A 45 8.54 5.06 -0.82
N HIS A 46 7.66 4.11 -0.48
CA HIS A 46 8.03 2.93 0.32
C HIS A 46 9.04 2.05 -0.39
N TRP A 47 8.90 1.83 -1.69
CA TRP A 47 9.86 1.07 -2.48
C TRP A 47 11.21 1.78 -2.55
N ARG A 48 11.22 3.09 -2.78
CA ARG A 48 12.46 3.87 -2.77
C ARG A 48 13.18 3.79 -1.42
N MET A 49 12.46 3.96 -0.31
CA MET A 49 13.04 3.84 1.03
C MET A 49 13.68 2.46 1.29
N GLN A 50 13.05 1.40 0.82
CA GLN A 50 13.53 0.02 0.97
C GLN A 50 14.76 -0.25 0.10
N SER A 51 14.74 0.22 -1.14
CA SER A 51 15.88 0.18 -2.07
C SER A 51 17.07 0.97 -1.50
N ASP A 52 16.84 2.18 -1.02
CA ASP A 52 17.88 3.05 -0.44
C ASP A 52 18.47 2.47 0.86
N ALA A 53 17.69 1.65 1.57
CA ALA A 53 18.16 0.89 2.74
C ALA A 53 19.01 -0.35 2.38
N GLY A 54 19.21 -0.63 1.09
CA GLY A 54 20.05 -1.75 0.61
C GLY A 54 19.38 -3.12 0.66
N LEU A 55 18.04 -3.17 0.71
CA LEU A 55 17.33 -4.45 0.58
C LEU A 55 17.50 -5.00 -0.82
N PHE A 56 17.76 -6.31 -0.90
CA PHE A 56 17.98 -6.98 -2.18
C PHE A 56 16.69 -7.09 -3.01
N ALA A 57 15.56 -7.28 -2.32
CA ALA A 57 14.24 -7.34 -2.93
C ALA A 57 13.24 -6.58 -2.05
N THR A 58 12.28 -5.93 -2.70
CA THR A 58 11.20 -5.20 -2.04
C THR A 58 9.90 -6.00 -2.21
N PRO A 59 9.10 -6.20 -1.15
CA PRO A 59 7.81 -6.86 -1.27
C PRO A 59 6.88 -6.06 -2.19
N VAL A 60 6.03 -6.79 -2.87
CA VAL A 60 4.92 -6.26 -3.67
C VAL A 60 3.65 -7.00 -3.26
N ASN A 61 2.49 -6.37 -3.47
CA ASN A 61 1.18 -6.88 -3.05
C ASN A 61 0.92 -6.88 -1.53
N ASP A 62 1.79 -6.23 -0.75
CA ASP A 62 1.62 -5.96 0.68
C ASP A 62 0.78 -4.69 0.95
N PHE A 63 0.77 -3.75 0.00
CA PHE A 63 -0.14 -2.61 0.03
C PHE A 63 -1.57 -3.06 -0.25
N SER A 64 -2.50 -2.57 0.57
CA SER A 64 -3.92 -2.90 0.45
C SER A 64 -4.76 -1.69 0.78
N PHE A 65 -5.86 -1.50 0.05
CA PHE A 65 -6.75 -0.36 0.25
C PHE A 65 -7.51 -0.45 1.58
N TYR A 66 -7.65 -1.66 2.13
CA TYR A 66 -8.29 -1.88 3.41
C TYR A 66 -7.73 -3.10 4.16
N ASP A 67 -7.76 -4.28 3.54
CA ASP A 67 -7.25 -5.52 4.11
C ASP A 67 -6.81 -6.48 3.01
N HIS A 68 -5.65 -7.12 3.19
CA HIS A 68 -5.06 -7.99 2.17
C HIS A 68 -5.80 -9.32 2.03
N MET A 69 -6.48 -9.80 3.08
CA MET A 69 -7.36 -10.96 2.96
C MET A 69 -8.61 -10.60 2.18
N LEU A 70 -9.18 -9.41 2.41
CA LEU A 70 -10.28 -8.89 1.59
C LEU A 70 -9.88 -8.81 0.11
N ASP A 71 -8.70 -8.28 -0.19
CA ASP A 71 -8.18 -8.21 -1.57
C ASP A 71 -8.11 -9.61 -2.21
N MET A 72 -7.64 -10.61 -1.45
CA MET A 72 -7.61 -12.00 -1.91
C MET A 72 -9.01 -12.60 -2.13
N THR A 73 -9.97 -12.32 -1.24
CA THR A 73 -11.36 -12.79 -1.43
C THR A 73 -11.99 -12.21 -2.69
N ALA A 74 -11.77 -10.91 -2.95
CA ALA A 74 -12.25 -10.25 -4.16
C ALA A 74 -11.58 -10.82 -5.42
N LEU A 75 -10.26 -11.02 -5.39
CA LEU A 75 -9.49 -11.59 -6.50
C LEU A 75 -9.97 -12.99 -6.88
N LEU A 76 -10.24 -13.84 -5.89
CA LEU A 76 -10.67 -15.22 -6.10
C LEU A 76 -12.16 -15.36 -6.42
N GLY A 77 -12.92 -14.26 -6.40
CA GLY A 77 -14.38 -14.31 -6.54
C GLY A 77 -15.08 -14.96 -5.34
N ALA A 78 -14.41 -15.06 -4.19
CA ALA A 78 -14.96 -15.57 -2.94
C ALA A 78 -15.78 -14.50 -2.22
N VAL A 79 -16.62 -13.80 -2.97
CA VAL A 79 -17.56 -12.78 -2.47
C VAL A 79 -18.87 -13.51 -2.10
N PRO A 80 -19.45 -13.26 -0.91
CA PRO A 80 -20.67 -13.93 -0.45
C PRO A 80 -21.87 -13.84 -1.40
#